data_AF-A0A841DL36-F1
#
_entry.id   AF-A0A841DL36-F1
#
_cell.length_a   1.000
_cell.length_b   1.000
_cell.length_c   1.000
_cell.angle_alpha   90.00
_cell.angle_beta   90.00
_cell.angle_gamma   90.00
#
_symmetry.space_group_name_H-M   'P 1'
#
loop_
_entity.id
_entity.type
_entity.pdbx_description
1 polymer ?
#
loop_
_entity_poly.entity_id
_entity_poly.type
_entity_poly.pdbx_seq_one_letter_code
_entity_poly.pdbx_strand_id
1 'polypeptide(L)'
;MRAAELTLGRTFAVHFDHGDDFYPALAEFCAEYDVRQGFIPMFIAGMRDAQLVGTCEKLEDPDAPVWSSVHLENVEAIGGGSLAYDEQTGTVLPHIHVSVGLKANSATAHTSHLLGAKIQFLTELYLVEVTAPTFTRPRQPNLYNVPLLTFD
;
A
#
# COMPACT_ATOMS: atom_id res chain seq x y z
N MET A 1 -10.89 18.64 8.17
CA MET A 1 -10.86 18.39 6.72
C MET A 1 -9.76 19.25 6.13
N ARG A 2 -8.85 18.66 5.33
CA ARG A 2 -7.80 19.35 4.59
C ARG A 2 -7.96 18.97 3.12
N ALA A 3 -7.71 19.90 2.22
CA ALA A 3 -7.74 19.66 0.78
C ALA A 3 -6.63 20.47 0.11
N ALA A 4 -6.10 19.95 -0.98
CA ALA A 4 -5.18 20.65 -1.85
C ALA A 4 -5.48 20.26 -3.31
N GLU A 5 -5.34 21.21 -4.22
CA GLU A 5 -5.35 20.94 -5.64
C GLU A 5 -4.05 20.24 -6.03
N LEU A 6 -4.15 19.19 -6.85
CA LEU A 6 -3.00 18.40 -7.27
C LEU A 6 -2.52 18.85 -8.65
N THR A 7 -1.21 19.04 -8.80
CA THR A 7 -0.58 19.01 -10.11
C THR A 7 -0.18 17.58 -10.41
N LEU A 8 -0.77 17.00 -11.45
CA LEU A 8 -0.48 15.63 -11.87
C LEU A 8 0.81 15.60 -12.70
N GLY A 9 1.59 14.55 -12.47
CA GLY A 9 2.77 14.21 -13.26
C GLY A 9 2.46 13.14 -14.31
N ARG A 10 3.37 12.20 -14.44
CA ARG A 10 3.27 11.06 -15.36
C ARG A 10 2.25 10.03 -14.83
N THR A 11 1.69 9.24 -15.74
CA THR A 11 0.90 8.05 -15.38
C THR A 11 1.60 6.82 -15.93
N PHE A 12 1.73 5.80 -15.09
CA PHE A 12 2.45 4.57 -15.42
C PHE A 12 1.49 3.39 -15.39
N ALA A 13 1.60 2.51 -16.37
CA ALA A 13 1.20 1.13 -16.21
C ALA A 13 2.40 0.38 -15.64
N VAL A 14 2.22 -0.30 -14.52
CA VAL A 14 3.28 -1.04 -13.84
C VAL A 14 2.78 -2.46 -13.63
N HIS A 15 3.65 -3.42 -13.93
CA HIS A 15 3.41 -4.82 -13.58
C HIS A 15 4.54 -5.33 -12.70
N PHE A 16 4.20 -6.21 -11.78
CA PHE A 16 5.17 -7.00 -11.01
C PHE A 16 5.04 -8.44 -11.46
N ASP A 17 6.17 -9.13 -11.55
CA ASP A 17 6.27 -10.46 -12.10
C ASP A 17 6.08 -11.55 -11.04
N HIS A 18 5.93 -12.79 -11.52
CA HIS A 18 5.88 -13.95 -10.65
C HIS A 18 7.11 -14.03 -9.73
N GLY A 19 6.87 -14.12 -8.42
CA GLY A 19 7.91 -14.30 -7.43
C GLY A 19 8.37 -13.00 -6.77
N ASP A 20 8.00 -11.84 -7.29
CA ASP A 20 8.35 -10.54 -6.72
C ASP A 20 7.70 -10.31 -5.36
N ASP A 21 8.40 -9.58 -4.50
CA ASP A 21 7.83 -9.00 -3.29
C ASP A 21 7.26 -7.61 -3.61
N PHE A 22 5.99 -7.39 -3.26
CA PHE A 22 5.23 -6.21 -3.70
C PHE A 22 5.91 -4.88 -3.34
N TYR A 23 6.39 -4.74 -2.09
CA TYR A 23 6.98 -3.48 -1.62
C TYR A 23 8.38 -3.20 -2.18
N PRO A 24 9.32 -4.17 -2.20
CA PRO A 24 10.58 -4.03 -2.91
C PRO A 24 10.38 -3.65 -4.39
N ALA A 25 9.55 -4.38 -5.14
CA ALA A 25 9.30 -4.08 -6.55
C ALA A 25 8.71 -2.67 -6.77
N LEU A 26 7.78 -2.25 -5.90
CA LEU A 26 7.23 -0.89 -5.93
C LEU A 26 8.29 0.18 -5.63
N ALA A 27 9.17 -0.06 -4.65
CA ALA A 27 10.25 0.87 -4.30
C ALA A 27 11.29 0.98 -5.43
N GLU A 28 11.65 -0.15 -6.05
CA GLU A 28 12.54 -0.20 -7.22
C GLU A 28 11.97 0.58 -8.40
N PHE A 29 10.69 0.36 -8.73
CA PHE A 29 9.99 1.17 -9.74
C PHE A 29 10.05 2.66 -9.40
N CYS A 30 9.74 3.04 -8.15
CA CYS A 30 9.76 4.45 -7.76
C CYS A 30 11.16 5.07 -7.89
N ALA A 31 12.20 4.31 -7.54
CA ALA A 31 13.59 4.76 -7.67
C ALA A 31 14.02 4.88 -9.13
N GLU A 32 13.70 3.89 -9.97
CA GLU A 32 14.08 3.86 -11.39
C GLU A 32 13.46 5.02 -12.17
N TYR A 33 12.19 5.35 -11.89
CA TYR A 33 11.45 6.38 -12.61
C TYR A 33 11.42 7.74 -11.89
N ASP A 34 12.11 7.88 -10.76
CA ASP A 34 12.09 9.06 -9.87
C ASP A 34 10.65 9.49 -9.51
N VAL A 35 9.82 8.53 -9.12
CA VAL A 35 8.46 8.76 -8.61
C VAL A 35 8.52 8.90 -7.10
N ARG A 36 8.26 10.10 -6.61
CA ARG A 36 8.35 10.41 -5.17
C ARG A 36 7.01 10.34 -4.46
N GLN A 37 5.92 10.59 -5.16
CA GLN A 37 4.59 10.67 -4.57
C GLN A 37 3.50 10.49 -5.62
N GLY A 38 2.32 10.11 -5.15
CA GLY A 38 1.17 9.92 -6.02
C GLY A 38 0.13 9.01 -5.43
N PHE A 39 -0.82 8.62 -6.28
CA PHE A 39 -1.85 7.67 -5.94
C PHE A 39 -1.72 6.43 -6.81
N ILE A 40 -2.02 5.27 -6.21
CA ILE A 40 -2.31 4.03 -6.92
C ILE A 40 -3.81 3.87 -6.77
N PRO A 41 -4.62 4.37 -7.73
CA PRO A 41 -6.06 4.40 -7.52
C PRO A 41 -6.66 2.99 -7.50
N MET A 42 -6.05 2.06 -8.25
CA MET A 42 -6.40 0.65 -8.22
C MET A 42 -5.24 -0.23 -8.71
N PHE A 43 -5.18 -1.44 -8.18
CA PHE A 43 -4.46 -2.56 -8.79
C PHE A 43 -5.25 -3.85 -8.62
N ILE A 44 -4.95 -4.83 -9.46
CA ILE A 44 -5.33 -6.24 -9.27
C ILE A 44 -4.08 -7.10 -9.21
N ALA A 45 -4.11 -8.17 -8.42
CA ALA A 45 -2.97 -9.07 -8.33
C ALA A 45 -3.37 -10.49 -7.91
N GLY A 46 -2.68 -11.48 -8.47
CA GLY A 46 -2.66 -12.82 -7.92
C GLY A 46 -1.49 -12.96 -6.97
N MET A 47 -1.74 -13.17 -5.67
CA MET A 47 -0.68 -13.24 -4.64
C MET A 47 -0.57 -14.64 -4.06
N ARG A 48 0.67 -15.12 -3.89
CA ARG A 48 0.98 -16.42 -3.26
C ARG A 48 0.79 -16.30 -1.76
N ASP A 49 1.30 -15.22 -1.20
CA ASP A 49 1.29 -14.90 0.22
C ASP A 49 0.86 -13.45 0.37
N ALA A 50 0.00 -13.15 1.35
CA ALA A 50 -0.38 -11.81 1.73
C ALA A 50 -0.47 -11.70 3.26
N GLN A 51 0.14 -10.66 3.81
CA GLN A 51 0.08 -10.31 5.22
C GLN A 51 -0.79 -9.07 5.36
N LEU A 52 -1.90 -9.19 6.07
CA LEU A 52 -2.83 -8.10 6.32
C LEU A 52 -2.85 -7.74 7.80
N VAL A 53 -2.97 -6.46 8.14
CA VAL A 53 -3.27 -6.05 9.51
C VAL A 53 -4.58 -6.70 9.94
N GLY A 54 -4.57 -7.41 11.06
CA GLY A 54 -5.74 -8.11 11.54
C GLY A 54 -5.41 -9.01 12.71
N THR A 55 -6.41 -9.26 13.55
CA THR A 55 -6.24 -10.09 14.74
C THR A 55 -7.47 -10.95 15.00
N CYS A 56 -7.25 -12.12 15.61
CA CYS A 56 -8.30 -12.91 16.24
C CYS A 56 -8.39 -12.66 17.76
N GLU A 57 -7.48 -11.84 18.30
CA GLU A 57 -7.43 -11.49 19.71
C GLU A 57 -8.38 -10.34 20.03
N LYS A 58 -8.73 -10.22 21.31
CA LYS A 58 -9.49 -9.07 21.80
C LYS A 58 -8.61 -7.82 21.73
N LEU A 59 -9.15 -6.74 21.17
CA LEU A 59 -8.51 -5.43 21.21
C LEU A 59 -8.51 -4.88 22.65
N GLU A 60 -7.34 -4.51 23.16
CA GLU A 60 -7.20 -3.83 24.44
C GLU A 60 -7.64 -2.36 24.34
N ASP A 61 -7.20 -1.68 23.28
CA ASP A 61 -7.61 -0.33 22.90
C ASP A 61 -8.18 -0.37 21.47
N PRO A 62 -9.50 -0.18 21.28
CA PRO A 62 -10.11 -0.19 19.96
C PRO A 62 -9.72 1.01 19.08
N ASP A 63 -9.18 2.08 19.67
CA ASP A 63 -8.75 3.29 18.94
C ASP A 63 -7.29 3.18 18.48
N ALA A 64 -6.51 2.25 19.05
CA ALA A 64 -5.14 1.99 18.66
C ALA A 64 -5.06 1.15 17.36
N PRO A 65 -4.01 1.34 16.54
CA PRO A 65 -3.74 0.45 15.43
C PRO A 65 -3.53 -1.00 15.91
N VAL A 66 -4.02 -1.95 15.13
CA VAL A 66 -3.69 -3.37 15.31
C VAL A 66 -2.29 -3.60 14.75
N TRP A 67 -1.38 -4.11 15.58
CA TRP A 67 0.01 -4.37 15.19
C TRP A 67 0.27 -5.83 14.82
N SER A 68 -0.70 -6.72 15.02
CA SER A 68 -0.64 -8.10 14.56
C SER A 68 -1.10 -8.21 13.10
N SER A 69 -0.86 -9.39 12.54
CA SER A 69 -1.22 -9.69 11.16
C SER A 69 -1.87 -11.06 11.02
N VAL A 70 -2.66 -11.20 9.96
CA VAL A 70 -3.13 -12.48 9.44
C VAL A 70 -2.37 -12.82 8.17
N HIS A 71 -2.03 -14.09 8.01
CA HIS A 71 -1.33 -14.61 6.85
C HIS A 71 -2.33 -15.37 5.97
N LEU A 72 -2.42 -14.97 4.70
CA LEU A 72 -3.34 -15.53 3.73
C LEU A 72 -2.54 -16.03 2.52
N GLU A 73 -2.89 -17.21 2.03
CA GLU A 73 -2.21 -17.83 0.91
C GLU A 73 -3.13 -17.96 -0.30
N ASN A 74 -2.54 -17.90 -1.50
CA ASN A 74 -3.22 -18.12 -2.78
C ASN A 74 -4.47 -17.26 -2.92
N VAL A 75 -4.28 -15.94 -2.95
CA VAL A 75 -5.38 -14.98 -2.99
C VAL A 75 -5.45 -14.21 -4.31
N GLU A 76 -6.66 -13.79 -4.67
CA GLU A 76 -6.90 -12.77 -5.68
C GLU A 76 -7.13 -11.43 -4.98
N ALA A 77 -6.41 -10.39 -5.36
CA ALA A 77 -6.39 -9.10 -4.68
C ALA A 77 -6.92 -7.98 -5.59
N ILE A 78 -7.70 -7.08 -5.00
CA ILE A 78 -7.96 -5.73 -5.52
C ILE A 78 -7.56 -4.73 -4.44
N GLY A 79 -6.75 -3.74 -4.78
CA GLY A 79 -6.25 -2.78 -3.81
C GLY A 79 -5.96 -1.41 -4.39
N GLY A 80 -5.47 -0.53 -3.54
CA GLY A 80 -5.10 0.84 -3.90
C GLY A 80 -4.38 1.52 -2.74
N GLY A 81 -3.87 2.72 -2.98
CA GLY A 81 -3.14 3.45 -1.97
C GLY A 81 -2.53 4.76 -2.42
N SER A 82 -1.63 5.27 -1.60
CA SER A 82 -0.87 6.49 -1.88
C SER A 82 0.61 6.33 -1.55
N LEU A 83 1.43 7.11 -2.24
CA LEU A 83 2.86 7.23 -2.02
C LEU A 83 3.18 8.63 -1.50
N ALA A 84 4.08 8.70 -0.53
CA ALA A 84 4.68 9.93 -0.07
C ALA A 84 6.18 9.69 0.11
N TYR A 85 7.02 10.66 -0.18
CA TYR A 85 8.47 10.47 -0.10
C TYR A 85 8.96 10.69 1.33
N ASP A 86 9.94 9.90 1.75
CA ASP A 86 10.69 10.14 2.96
C ASP A 86 12.13 10.51 2.63
N GLU A 87 12.42 11.80 2.76
CA GLU A 87 13.76 12.36 2.53
C GLU A 87 14.81 11.75 3.47
N GLN A 88 14.43 11.23 4.64
CA GLN A 88 15.39 10.63 5.57
C GLN A 88 15.90 9.27 5.10
N THR A 89 15.01 8.45 4.54
CA THR A 89 15.33 7.11 4.05
C THR A 89 15.63 7.09 2.55
N GLY A 90 15.33 8.17 1.83
CA GLY A 90 15.53 8.26 0.38
C GLY A 90 14.62 7.33 -0.41
N THR A 91 13.46 6.97 0.15
CA THR A 91 12.50 6.07 -0.49
C THR A 91 11.07 6.52 -0.24
N VAL A 92 10.14 5.96 -1.00
CA VAL A 92 8.70 6.19 -0.81
C VAL A 92 8.19 5.43 0.42
N LEU A 93 7.15 5.97 1.04
CA LEU A 93 6.34 5.37 2.09
C LEU A 93 4.94 5.04 1.54
N PRO A 94 4.74 3.82 1.01
CA PRO A 94 3.44 3.40 0.52
C PRO A 94 2.44 3.22 1.67
N HIS A 95 1.20 3.60 1.43
CA HIS A 95 0.07 3.25 2.28
C HIS A 95 -0.96 2.50 1.43
N ILE A 96 -0.94 1.17 1.51
CA ILE A 96 -1.73 0.28 0.67
C ILE A 96 -2.81 -0.42 1.49
N HIS A 97 -4.03 -0.41 0.95
CA HIS A 97 -5.14 -1.21 1.44
C HIS A 97 -5.61 -2.14 0.33
N VAL A 98 -6.10 -3.31 0.72
CA VAL A 98 -6.44 -4.37 -0.22
C VAL A 98 -7.62 -5.17 0.31
N SER A 99 -8.47 -5.63 -0.62
CA SER A 99 -9.41 -6.73 -0.40
C SER A 99 -8.91 -7.95 -1.15
N VAL A 100 -8.82 -9.08 -0.45
CA VAL A 100 -8.31 -10.34 -1.00
C VAL A 100 -9.35 -11.44 -0.87
N GLY A 101 -9.58 -12.19 -1.95
CA GLY A 101 -10.41 -13.38 -1.98
C GLY A 101 -9.57 -14.65 -1.89
N LEU A 102 -9.90 -15.53 -0.94
CA LEU A 102 -9.25 -16.83 -0.77
C LEU A 102 -9.69 -17.81 -1.88
N LYS A 103 -8.79 -18.19 -2.79
CA LYS A 103 -9.10 -19.10 -3.90
C LYS A 103 -9.58 -20.46 -3.42
N ALA A 104 -8.96 -20.98 -2.37
CA ALA A 104 -9.28 -22.29 -1.79
C ALA A 104 -10.54 -22.30 -0.90
N ASN A 105 -11.13 -21.13 -0.63
CA ASN A 105 -12.26 -21.00 0.30
C ASN A 105 -13.40 -20.17 -0.31
N SER A 106 -13.83 -20.56 -1.51
CA SER A 106 -14.99 -19.98 -2.21
C SER A 106 -14.96 -18.46 -2.32
N ALA A 107 -13.78 -17.88 -2.56
CA ALA A 107 -13.55 -16.43 -2.63
C ALA A 107 -13.96 -15.65 -1.36
N THR A 108 -13.95 -16.31 -0.18
CA THR A 108 -14.11 -15.64 1.11
C THR A 108 -13.10 -14.51 1.23
N ALA A 109 -13.58 -13.31 1.56
CA ALA A 109 -12.80 -12.09 1.45
C ALA A 109 -12.28 -11.59 2.81
N HIS A 110 -11.08 -11.02 2.78
CA HIS A 110 -10.47 -10.26 3.88
C HIS A 110 -10.05 -8.89 3.35
N THR A 111 -10.31 -7.82 4.10
CA THR A 111 -9.99 -6.46 3.69
C THR A 111 -9.26 -5.73 4.81
N SER A 112 -8.07 -5.21 4.53
CA SER A 112 -7.30 -4.44 5.51
C SER A 112 -6.09 -3.73 4.87
N HIS A 113 -5.25 -3.16 5.72
CA HIS A 113 -3.92 -2.64 5.38
C HIS A 113 -2.96 -3.79 5.02
N LEU A 114 -2.23 -3.64 3.91
CA LEU A 114 -1.25 -4.61 3.43
C LEU A 114 0.10 -4.41 4.12
N LEU A 115 0.65 -5.45 4.74
CA LEU A 115 1.98 -5.43 5.38
C LEU A 115 3.07 -6.04 4.49
N GLY A 116 2.69 -6.95 3.60
CA GLY A 116 3.59 -7.54 2.62
C GLY A 116 2.87 -8.56 1.76
N ALA A 117 3.33 -8.76 0.54
CA ALA A 117 2.79 -9.77 -0.36
C ALA A 117 3.85 -10.28 -1.32
N LYS A 118 3.74 -11.56 -1.68
CA LYS A 118 4.51 -12.20 -2.73
C LYS A 118 3.64 -12.48 -3.94
N ILE A 119 4.06 -12.07 -5.12
CA ILE A 119 3.28 -12.18 -6.34
C ILE A 119 3.31 -13.63 -6.87
N GLN A 120 2.14 -14.17 -7.19
CA GLN A 120 1.98 -15.51 -7.77
C GLN A 120 1.83 -15.49 -9.28
N PHE A 121 1.19 -14.49 -9.89
CA PHE A 121 1.01 -14.48 -11.34
C PHE A 121 1.53 -13.19 -11.90
N LEU A 122 0.85 -12.10 -11.55
CA LEU A 122 1.27 -10.74 -11.84
C LEU A 122 0.53 -9.77 -10.92
N THR A 123 1.01 -8.54 -10.91
CA THR A 123 0.22 -7.37 -10.51
C THR A 123 -0.05 -6.52 -11.74
N GLU A 124 -1.27 -6.01 -11.89
CA GLU A 124 -1.60 -4.94 -12.84
C GLU A 124 -1.96 -3.71 -12.01
N LEU A 125 -1.09 -2.70 -12.00
CA LEU A 125 -1.34 -1.45 -11.29
C LEU A 125 -1.12 -0.27 -12.23
N TYR A 126 -1.88 0.80 -12.01
CA TYR A 126 -1.55 2.09 -12.58
C TYR A 126 -1.29 3.10 -11.49
N LEU A 127 -0.23 3.89 -11.70
CA LEU A 127 0.21 4.91 -10.78
C LEU A 127 0.03 6.26 -11.42
N VAL A 128 -0.62 7.17 -10.70
CA VAL A 128 -0.78 8.57 -11.06
C VAL A 128 0.16 9.39 -10.19
N GLU A 129 1.26 9.85 -10.78
CA GLU A 129 2.23 10.69 -10.12
C GLU A 129 1.61 12.05 -9.76
N VAL A 130 1.99 12.57 -8.59
CA VAL A 130 1.68 13.94 -8.18
C VAL A 130 2.99 14.71 -8.09
N THR A 131 3.07 15.91 -8.63
CA THR A 131 4.28 16.75 -8.58
C THR A 131 4.14 17.94 -7.63
N ALA A 132 2.90 18.31 -7.28
CA ALA A 132 2.60 19.29 -6.23
C ALA A 132 1.18 19.06 -5.67
N PRO A 133 0.91 19.39 -4.39
CA PRO A 133 1.86 19.77 -3.33
C PRO A 133 2.80 18.62 -2.92
N THR A 134 3.71 18.87 -1.98
CA THR A 134 4.65 17.84 -1.48
C THR A 134 3.95 16.96 -0.45
N PHE A 135 3.93 15.65 -0.68
CA PHE A 135 3.35 14.65 0.21
C PHE A 135 4.41 14.14 1.17
N THR A 136 4.09 14.18 2.47
CA THR A 136 4.91 13.61 3.54
C THR A 136 4.04 12.76 4.48
N ARG A 137 4.67 11.95 5.33
CA ARG A 137 3.97 11.19 6.38
C ARG A 137 4.59 11.38 7.77
N PRO A 138 4.47 12.57 8.38
CA PRO A 138 4.95 12.76 9.75
C PRO A 138 4.22 11.81 10.70
N ARG A 139 4.98 11.16 11.58
CA ARG A 139 4.43 10.38 12.70
C ARG A 139 3.73 11.34 13.65
N GLN A 140 2.56 10.94 14.13
CA GLN A 140 1.74 11.75 15.04
C GLN A 140 1.89 11.25 16.47
N PRO A 141 2.67 11.91 17.35
CA PRO A 141 2.92 11.41 18.71
C PRO A 141 1.65 11.29 19.56
N ASN A 142 0.68 12.17 19.30
CA ASN A 142 -0.60 12.19 19.99
C ASN A 142 -1.64 11.25 19.36
N LEU A 143 -1.26 10.47 18.35
CA LEU A 143 -2.12 9.52 17.65
C LEU A 143 -1.33 8.25 17.32
N TYR A 144 -0.89 7.56 18.37
CA TYR A 144 -0.22 6.26 18.31
C TYR A 144 1.04 6.21 17.41
N ASN A 145 1.68 7.35 17.14
CA ASN A 145 2.83 7.48 16.22
C ASN A 145 2.56 6.98 14.80
N VAL A 146 1.28 6.97 14.37
CA VAL A 146 0.90 6.56 13.02
C VAL A 146 1.39 7.60 12.01
N PRO A 147 2.05 7.17 10.91
CA PRO A 147 2.47 8.06 9.84
C PRO A 147 1.26 8.44 8.97
N LEU A 148 0.79 9.69 9.07
CA LEU A 148 -0.39 10.17 8.34
C LEU A 148 0.02 11.07 7.18
N LEU A 149 -0.66 10.92 6.03
CA LEU A 149 -0.45 11.77 4.87
C LEU A 149 -0.69 13.25 5.23
N THR A 150 0.28 14.09 4.89
CA THR A 150 0.19 15.56 4.92
C THR A 150 0.67 16.10 3.58
N PHE A 151 0.19 17.27 3.20
CA PHE A 151 0.52 17.93 1.95
C PHE A 151 0.71 19.42 2.21
N ASP A 152 1.85 19.95 1.76
CA ASP A 152 2.25 21.36 1.89
C ASP A 152 2.78 21.91 0.56
#